data_AF-A0A957KZS1-F1
#
_entry.id   AF-A0A957KZS1-F1
#
_cell.length_a   1.000
_cell.length_b   1.000
_cell.length_c   1.000
_cell.angle_alpha   90.00
_cell.angle_beta   90.00
_cell.angle_gamma   90.00
#
_symmetry.space_group_name_H-M   'P 1'
#
loop_
_entity.id
_entity.type
_entity.pdbx_description
1 polymer ?
#
loop_
_entity_poly.entity_id
_entity_poly.type
_entity_poly.pdbx_seq_one_letter_code
_entity_poly.pdbx_strand_id
1 'polypeptide(L)' 'GPEPDADALLAHCGERLARYKIPKEIQFVDSLPYSPYGKVEKVKLRVQYL' A
#
# COMPACT_ATOMS: atom_id res chain seq x y z
N GLY A 1 -13.55 -12.16 -6.87
CA GLY A 1 -12.83 -11.40 -7.90
C GLY A 1 -11.45 -12.00 -8.07
N PRO A 2 -10.68 -11.62 -9.11
CA PRO A 2 -9.28 -12.02 -9.21
C PRO A 2 -8.48 -11.46 -8.04
N GLU A 3 -7.43 -12.17 -7.65
CA GLU A 3 -6.48 -11.73 -6.63
C GLU A 3 -5.67 -10.54 -7.16
N PRO A 4 -5.45 -9.49 -6.36
CA PRO A 4 -4.70 -8.33 -6.81
C PRO A 4 -3.23 -8.69 -7.05
N ASP A 5 -2.70 -8.23 -8.19
CA ASP A 5 -1.30 -8.40 -8.58
C ASP A 5 -0.55 -7.08 -8.45
N ALA A 6 0.69 -7.13 -7.93
CA ALA A 6 1.49 -5.94 -7.68
C ALA A 6 1.87 -5.22 -8.98
N ASP A 7 2.24 -5.96 -10.03
CA ASP A 7 2.63 -5.37 -11.31
C ASP A 7 1.45 -4.69 -12.00
N ALA A 8 0.28 -5.35 -11.98
CA ALA A 8 -0.96 -4.77 -12.48
C ALA A 8 -1.33 -3.47 -11.75
N LEU A 9 -1.16 -3.42 -10.43
CA LEU A 9 -1.42 -2.22 -9.63
C LEU A 9 -0.41 -1.09 -9.93
N LEU A 10 0.87 -1.41 -10.09
CA LEU A 10 1.89 -0.44 -10.46
C LEU A 10 1.65 0.12 -11.87
N ALA A 11 1.31 -0.73 -12.83
CA ALA A 11 0.93 -0.31 -14.18
C ALA A 11 -0.29 0.62 -14.14
N HIS A 12 -1.31 0.27 -13.37
CA HIS A 12 -2.50 1.09 -13.17
C HIS A 12 -2.16 2.48 -12.61
N CYS A 13 -1.25 2.56 -11.63
CA CYS A 13 -0.73 3.82 -11.10
C CYS A 13 0.08 4.60 -12.15
N GLY A 14 0.91 3.93 -12.94
CA GLY A 14 1.75 4.56 -13.98
C GLY A 14 0.96 5.26 -15.07
N GLU A 15 -0.23 4.76 -15.41
CA GLU A 15 -1.13 5.37 -16.39
C GLU A 15 -1.85 6.63 -15.85
N ARG A 16 -2.01 6.75 -14.53
CA ARG A 16 -2.94 7.72 -13.90
C ARG A 16 -2.26 8.75 -13.00
N LEU A 17 -1.04 8.46 -12.54
CA LEU A 17 -0.31 9.30 -11.60
C LEU A 17 0.96 9.87 -12.25
N ALA A 18 1.34 11.08 -11.82
CA ALA A 18 2.65 11.60 -12.13
C ALA A 18 3.74 10.67 -11.56
N ARG A 19 4.87 10.54 -12.26
CA ARG A 19 5.94 9.57 -11.95
C ARG A 19 6.38 9.57 -10.48
N TYR A 20 6.46 10.74 -9.84
CA TYR A 20 6.88 10.87 -8.43
C TYR A 20 5.83 10.42 -7.40
N LYS A 21 4.59 10.16 -7.83
CA LYS A 21 3.48 9.66 -6.99
C LYS A 21 3.28 8.15 -7.12
N ILE A 22 3.97 7.50 -8.04
CA ILE A 22 3.89 6.04 -8.20
C ILE A 22 4.56 5.40 -6.97
N PRO A 23 3.90 4.46 -6.28
CA PRO A 23 4.52 3.72 -5.17
C PRO A 23 5.80 3.03 -5.62
N LYS A 24 6.79 2.95 -4.72
CA LYS A 24 8.02 2.20 -5.01
C LYS A 24 7.82 0.68 -4.89
N GLU A 25 6.88 0.27 -4.04
CA GLU A 25 6.62 -1.11 -3.68
C GLU A 25 5.15 -1.27 -3.28
N ILE A 26 4.60 -2.47 -3.48
CA ILE A 26 3.28 -2.87 -3.04
C ILE A 26 3.42 -4.11 -2.18
N GLN A 27 2.92 -4.04 -0.95
CA GLN A 27 2.92 -5.13 0.01
C GLN A 27 1.48 -5.52 0.34
N PHE A 28 1.12 -6.78 0.10
CA PHE A 28 -0.17 -7.33 0.45
C PHE A 28 -0.10 -7.92 1.86
N VAL A 29 -1.04 -7.50 2.71
CA VAL A 29 -1.12 -7.92 4.10
C VAL A 29 -2.55 -8.27 4.45
N ASP A 30 -2.74 -9.24 5.34
CA ASP A 30 -4.08 -9.67 5.76
C ASP A 30 -4.83 -8.56 6.51
N SER A 31 -4.10 -7.68 7.22
CA SER A 31 -4.68 -6.57 7.96
C SER A 31 -3.68 -5.43 8.19
N LEU A 32 -4.20 -4.22 8.38
CA LEU A 32 -3.42 -3.08 8.83
C LEU A 32 -3.40 -3.01 10.37
N PRO A 33 -2.34 -2.48 10.97
CA PRO A 33 -2.33 -2.22 12.40
C PRO A 33 -3.29 -1.05 12.70
N TYR A 34 -4.24 -1.29 13.60
CA TYR A 34 -5.18 -0.29 14.08
C TYR A 34 -5.00 -0.01 15.57
N SER A 35 -5.18 1.25 15.96
CA SER A 35 -5.26 1.65 17.36
C SER A 35 -6.55 1.11 18.00
N PRO A 36 -6.66 1.12 19.34
CA PRO A 36 -7.90 0.76 20.03
C PRO A 36 -9.14 1.57 19.59
N TYR A 37 -8.93 2.75 18.99
CA TYR A 37 -9.97 3.62 18.45
C TYR A 37 -10.20 3.44 16.93
N GLY A 38 -9.64 2.37 16.33
CA GLY A 38 -9.86 2.02 14.92
C GLY A 38 -9.11 2.89 13.91
N LYS A 39 -8.04 3.60 14.31
CA LYS A 39 -7.21 4.39 13.39
C LYS A 39 -5.98 3.62 12.95
N VAL A 40 -5.63 3.68 11.67
CA VAL A 40 -4.40 3.05 11.15
C VAL A 40 -3.18 3.64 11.86
N GLU A 41 -2.37 2.76 12.46
CA GLU A 41 -1.14 3.14 13.16
C GLU A 41 0.02 3.33 12.17
N LYS A 42 0.08 4.49 11.53
CA LYS A 42 1.14 4.82 10.56
C LYS A 42 2.55 4.67 11.13
N VAL A 43 2.76 4.90 12.43
CA VAL A 43 4.07 4.72 13.08
C VAL A 43 4.55 3.27 12.98
N LYS A 44 3.68 2.30 13.28
CA LYS A 44 4.01 0.87 13.16
C LYS A 44 4.26 0.49 11.72
N LEU A 45 3.44 0.98 10.79
CA LEU A 45 3.65 0.74 9.35
C LEU A 45 5.01 1.26 8.87
N ARG A 46 5.46 2.44 9.32
CA ARG A 46 6.80 2.92 8.97
C ARG A 46 7.88 1.98 9.52
N VAL A 47 7.81 1.60 10.80
CA VAL A 47 8.83 0.70 11.39
C VAL A 47 8.87 -0.66 10.69
N GLN A 48 7.75 -1.13 10.16
CA GLN A 48 7.65 -2.44 9.50
C GLN A 48 8.09 -2.42 8.03
N TYR A 49 7.90 -1.31 7.31
CA TYR A 49 8.01 -1.27 5.83
C TYR A 49 8.86 -0.11 5.27
N LEU A 50 9.43 0.75 6.12
CA LEU A 50 10.29 1.89 5.72
C LEU A 50 11.59 1.90 6.50
#